data_AF-A0AAV0CIH7-F1
#
_entry.id   AF-A0AAV0CIH7-F1
#
_cell.length_a   1.000
_cell.length_b   1.000
_cell.length_c   1.000
_cell.angle_alpha   90.00
_cell.angle_beta   90.00
_cell.angle_gamma   90.00
#
_symmetry.space_group_name_H-M   'P 1'
#
loop_
_entity.id
_entity.type
_entity.pdbx_description
1 polymer ?
#
loop_
_entity_poly.entity_id
_entity_poly.type
_entity_poly.pdbx_seq_one_letter_code
_entity_poly.pdbx_strand_id
1 'polypeptide(L)'
;MSNYIVRLAQNVKVRQRVIATAIAYMRRVYVRKSMTEYDPRLVAPACLYLASKAEETTVPARNVVFIIKKIYSDEKYRFEIKDILEMEMKILEALDYYLVVFHPYSSLIQLLQDAGMNDATHLTWGIVNDTYKMDLILIHPPHLIALACIYIASVLKDRENSTSWFEELRADMNVNSKIEPKER
;
A
#
# COMPACT_ATOMS: atom_id res chain seq x y z
N MET A 1 0.53 11.74 -0.85
CA MET A 1 -0.77 11.02 -0.90
C MET A 1 -0.87 9.93 0.16
N SER A 2 0.06 8.97 0.20
CA SER A 2 0.10 7.90 1.22
C SER A 2 0.04 8.40 2.68
N ASN A 3 0.80 9.43 3.03
CA ASN A 3 0.80 10.00 4.40
C ASN A 3 -0.58 10.49 4.85
N TYR A 4 -1.42 10.96 3.92
CA TYR A 4 -2.76 11.42 4.25
C TYR A 4 -3.67 10.26 4.66
N ILE A 5 -3.66 9.16 3.89
CA ILE A 5 -4.36 7.92 4.23
C ILE A 5 -3.87 7.36 5.57
N VAL A 6 -2.55 7.31 5.79
CA VAL A 6 -1.98 6.80 7.05
C VAL A 6 -2.47 7.62 8.24
N ARG A 7 -2.47 8.96 8.14
CA ARG A 7 -2.94 9.85 9.22
C ARG A 7 -4.44 9.68 9.52
N LEU A 8 -5.27 9.52 8.49
CA LEU A 8 -6.69 9.19 8.65
C LEU A 8 -6.84 7.83 9.34
N ALA A 9 -6.18 6.80 8.84
CA ALA A 9 -6.27 5.44 9.34
C ALA A 9 -5.84 5.28 10.81
N GLN A 10 -4.81 6.02 11.24
CA GLN A 10 -4.39 6.07 12.65
C GLN A 10 -5.51 6.54 13.58
N ASN A 11 -6.35 7.47 13.13
CA ASN A 11 -7.51 7.94 13.90
C ASN A 11 -8.69 6.97 13.84
N VAL A 12 -8.85 6.25 12.73
CA VAL A 12 -9.89 5.20 12.57
C VAL A 12 -9.53 3.93 13.34
N LYS A 13 -8.25 3.71 13.66
CA LYS A 13 -7.70 2.52 14.34
C LYS A 13 -7.90 1.22 13.55
N VAL A 14 -7.66 1.26 12.23
CA VAL A 14 -7.68 0.08 11.36
C VAL A 14 -6.33 -0.64 11.32
N ARG A 15 -6.35 -1.91 10.92
CA ARG A 15 -5.15 -2.74 10.74
C ARG A 15 -4.29 -2.22 9.58
N GLN A 16 -2.97 -2.44 9.65
CA GLN A 16 -2.02 -2.02 8.61
C GLN A 16 -2.39 -2.53 7.21
N ARG A 17 -2.96 -3.74 7.11
CA ARG A 17 -3.43 -4.31 5.84
C ARG A 17 -4.47 -3.41 5.15
N VAL A 18 -5.45 -2.89 5.90
CA VAL A 18 -6.46 -1.94 5.38
C VAL A 18 -5.81 -0.67 4.82
N ILE A 19 -4.79 -0.17 5.51
CA ILE A 19 -4.04 1.03 5.11
C ILE A 19 -3.31 0.77 3.79
N ALA A 20 -2.65 -0.38 3.69
CA ALA A 20 -1.95 -0.81 2.48
C ALA A 20 -2.91 -0.96 1.28
N THR A 21 -4.07 -1.59 1.49
CA THR A 21 -5.13 -1.74 0.46
C THR A 21 -5.64 -0.38 -0.01
N ALA A 22 -5.91 0.54 0.92
CA ALA A 22 -6.35 1.90 0.61
C ALA A 22 -5.31 2.69 -0.21
N ILE A 23 -4.03 2.56 0.12
CA ILE A 23 -2.94 3.18 -0.66
C ILE A 23 -2.87 2.56 -2.06
N ALA A 24 -3.00 1.23 -2.18
CA ALA A 24 -2.99 0.54 -3.46
C ALA A 24 -4.16 0.98 -4.34
N TYR A 25 -5.38 1.11 -3.79
CA TYR A 25 -6.54 1.65 -4.52
C TYR A 25 -6.29 3.07 -5.00
N MET A 26 -5.85 3.97 -4.12
CA MET A 26 -5.57 5.36 -4.50
C MET A 26 -4.54 5.44 -5.63
N ARG A 27 -3.47 4.65 -5.56
CA ARG A 27 -2.46 4.57 -6.63
C ARG A 27 -3.05 4.06 -7.94
N ARG A 28 -3.80 2.96 -7.92
CA ARG A 28 -4.46 2.39 -9.11
C ARG A 28 -5.45 3.38 -9.76
N VAL A 29 -6.21 4.11 -8.96
CA VAL A 29 -7.14 5.14 -9.46
C VAL A 29 -6.37 6.25 -10.19
N TYR A 30 -5.29 6.76 -9.62
CA TYR A 30 -4.51 7.86 -10.24
C TYR A 30 -3.62 7.44 -11.41
N VAL A 31 -3.50 6.15 -11.70
CA VAL A 31 -2.96 5.68 -13.00
C VAL A 31 -3.96 5.97 -14.14
N ARG A 32 -5.26 6.02 -13.84
CA ARG A 32 -6.34 6.12 -14.84
C ARG A 32 -7.07 7.46 -14.81
N LYS A 33 -7.09 8.14 -13.66
CA LYS A 33 -7.86 9.37 -13.41
C LYS A 33 -6.94 10.51 -13.04
N SER A 34 -7.32 11.73 -13.43
CA SER A 34 -6.58 12.95 -13.05
C SER A 34 -6.93 13.38 -11.61
N MET A 35 -5.96 13.96 -10.90
CA MET A 35 -6.19 14.59 -9.59
C MET A 35 -7.12 15.80 -9.63
N THR A 36 -7.31 16.40 -10.81
CA THR A 36 -8.26 17.50 -11.01
C THR A 36 -9.70 17.01 -11.09
N GLU A 37 -9.92 15.82 -11.65
CA GLU A 37 -11.23 15.18 -11.77
C GLU A 37 -11.59 14.50 -10.43
N TYR A 38 -10.61 13.86 -9.80
CA TYR A 38 -10.76 13.06 -8.59
C TYR A 38 -9.95 13.71 -7.47
N ASP A 39 -10.57 14.58 -6.67
CA ASP A 39 -9.89 15.32 -5.59
C ASP A 39 -9.24 14.36 -4.59
N PRO A 40 -7.89 14.39 -4.42
CA PRO A 40 -7.17 13.56 -3.47
C PRO A 40 -7.68 13.64 -2.02
N ARG A 41 -8.29 14.77 -1.64
CA ARG A 41 -8.85 14.98 -0.30
C ARG A 41 -10.08 14.12 -0.04
N LEU A 42 -10.86 13.83 -1.08
CA LEU A 42 -12.05 12.97 -1.01
C LEU A 42 -11.73 11.52 -1.39
N VAL A 43 -10.85 11.31 -2.36
CA VAL A 43 -10.42 9.97 -2.78
C VAL A 43 -9.74 9.21 -1.65
N ALA A 44 -8.82 9.83 -0.92
CA ALA A 44 -8.11 9.15 0.17
C ALA A 44 -9.03 8.55 1.26
N PRO A 45 -9.97 9.31 1.86
CA PRO A 45 -10.91 8.74 2.82
C PRO A 45 -11.90 7.76 2.19
N ALA A 46 -12.33 7.96 0.94
CA ALA A 46 -13.19 7.01 0.24
C ALA A 46 -12.47 5.68 -0.05
N CYS A 47 -11.20 5.71 -0.47
CA CYS A 47 -10.36 4.52 -0.61
C CYS A 47 -10.19 3.80 0.74
N LEU A 48 -10.00 4.54 1.83
CA LEU A 48 -9.89 3.95 3.18
C LEU A 48 -11.21 3.28 3.61
N TYR A 49 -12.34 3.92 3.33
CA TYR A 49 -13.68 3.37 3.58
C TYR A 49 -13.91 2.08 2.78
N LEU A 50 -13.68 2.11 1.46
CA LEU A 50 -13.81 0.94 0.59
C LEU A 50 -12.89 -0.20 1.01
N ALA A 51 -11.60 0.09 1.27
CA ALA A 51 -10.63 -0.89 1.74
C ALA A 51 -11.05 -1.53 3.07
N SER A 52 -11.66 -0.76 3.99
CA SER A 52 -12.15 -1.31 5.25
C SER A 52 -13.24 -2.37 5.06
N LYS A 53 -14.07 -2.22 4.02
CA LYS A 53 -15.08 -3.22 3.64
C LYS A 53 -14.45 -4.43 2.96
N ALA A 54 -13.54 -4.19 2.00
CA ALA A 54 -12.84 -5.26 1.29
C ALA A 54 -11.99 -6.16 2.21
N GLU A 55 -11.45 -5.60 3.28
CA GLU A 55 -10.62 -6.29 4.29
C GLU A 55 -11.40 -6.69 5.55
N GLU A 56 -12.74 -6.71 5.48
CA GLU A 56 -13.65 -7.18 6.55
C GLU A 56 -13.44 -6.50 7.92
N THR A 57 -12.92 -5.27 7.92
CA THR A 57 -12.71 -4.43 9.11
C THR A 57 -13.65 -3.22 9.03
N THR A 58 -14.91 -3.46 8.64
CA THR A 58 -15.88 -2.46 8.17
C THR A 58 -15.92 -1.21 9.07
N VAL A 59 -15.65 -0.03 8.51
CA VAL A 59 -15.72 1.25 9.21
C VAL A 59 -16.98 2.00 8.77
N PRO A 60 -17.84 2.47 9.67
CA PRO A 60 -19.01 3.28 9.30
C PRO A 60 -18.60 4.59 8.60
N ALA A 61 -19.26 4.96 7.49
CA ALA A 61 -18.98 6.20 6.76
C ALA A 61 -19.08 7.46 7.65
N ARG A 62 -20.01 7.47 8.62
CA ARG A 62 -20.14 8.52 9.63
C ARG A 62 -18.85 8.75 10.43
N ASN A 63 -18.11 7.68 10.74
CA ASN A 63 -16.87 7.76 11.50
C ASN A 63 -15.76 8.37 10.64
N VAL A 64 -15.71 8.02 9.34
CA VAL A 64 -14.74 8.59 8.40
C VAL A 64 -14.93 10.11 8.28
N VAL A 65 -16.17 10.55 8.06
CA VAL A 65 -16.51 11.99 8.00
C VAL A 65 -16.18 12.71 9.30
N PHE A 66 -16.53 12.12 10.45
CA PHE A 66 -16.20 12.68 11.76
C PHE A 66 -14.68 12.86 11.94
N ILE A 67 -13.88 11.87 11.54
CA ILE A 67 -12.43 11.92 11.65
C ILE A 67 -11.82 12.99 10.73
N ILE A 68 -12.32 13.12 9.50
CA ILE A 68 -11.86 14.19 8.58
C ILE A 68 -12.07 15.56 9.23
N LYS A 69 -13.28 15.84 9.73
CA LYS A 69 -13.62 17.10 10.41
C LYS A 69 -12.81 17.34 11.67
N LYS A 70 -12.45 16.27 12.39
CA LYS A 70 -11.61 16.35 13.60
C LYS A 70 -10.17 16.74 13.27
N ILE A 71 -9.61 16.22 12.17
CA ILE A 71 -8.20 16.47 11.81
C ILE A 71 -8.04 17.79 11.04
N TYR A 72 -9.03 18.17 10.24
CA TYR A 72 -8.98 19.35 9.37
C TYR A 72 -10.17 20.26 9.62
N SER A 73 -9.88 21.50 10.04
CA SER A 73 -10.88 22.55 10.25
C SER A 73 -11.16 23.40 9.00
N ASP A 74 -10.43 23.18 7.91
CA ASP A 74 -10.57 23.93 6.65
C ASP A 74 -11.87 23.55 5.94
N GLU A 75 -12.58 24.56 5.40
CA GLU A 75 -13.79 24.43 4.59
C GLU A 75 -13.64 23.40 3.46
N LYS A 76 -12.43 23.27 2.90
CA LYS A 76 -12.09 22.32 1.83
C LYS A 76 -12.24 20.84 2.22
N TYR A 77 -12.39 20.53 3.51
CA TYR A 77 -12.56 19.16 4.04
C TYR A 77 -13.96 18.92 4.61
N ARG A 78 -14.92 19.82 4.33
CA ARG A 78 -16.32 19.65 4.72
C ARG A 78 -17.04 18.67 3.78
N PHE A 79 -16.73 17.40 3.95
CA PHE A 79 -17.43 16.32 3.27
C PHE A 79 -18.61 15.79 4.10
N GLU A 80 -19.65 15.36 3.41
CA GLU A 80 -20.79 14.64 3.95
C GLU A 80 -20.69 13.15 3.65
N ILE A 81 -21.56 12.35 4.27
CA ILE A 81 -21.61 10.90 4.02
C ILE A 81 -21.89 10.62 2.53
N LYS A 82 -22.76 11.41 1.90
CA LYS A 82 -23.11 11.25 0.48
C LYS A 82 -21.87 11.36 -0.43
N ASP A 83 -20.97 12.30 -0.14
CA ASP A 83 -19.76 12.53 -0.95
C ASP A 83 -18.82 11.33 -0.88
N ILE A 84 -18.70 10.70 0.30
CA ILE A 84 -17.90 9.48 0.49
C ILE A 84 -18.51 8.31 -0.28
N LEU A 85 -19.84 8.15 -0.24
CA LEU A 85 -20.53 7.06 -0.93
C LEU A 85 -20.50 7.25 -2.46
N GLU A 86 -20.68 8.46 -2.96
CA GLU A 86 -20.56 8.77 -4.39
C GLU A 86 -19.12 8.54 -4.89
N MET A 87 -18.12 8.99 -4.13
CA MET A 87 -16.72 8.77 -4.50
C MET A 87 -16.34 7.29 -4.43
N GLU A 88 -16.88 6.53 -3.47
CA GLU A 88 -16.71 5.07 -3.43
C GLU A 88 -17.18 4.42 -4.74
N MET A 89 -18.36 4.77 -5.24
CA MET A 89 -18.87 4.21 -6.50
C MET A 89 -17.95 4.54 -7.68
N LYS A 90 -17.43 5.77 -7.73
CA LYS A 90 -16.44 6.19 -8.74
C LYS A 90 -15.13 5.43 -8.64
N ILE A 91 -14.64 5.15 -7.42
CA ILE A 91 -13.43 4.37 -7.19
C ILE A 91 -13.63 2.92 -7.62
N LEU A 92 -14.78 2.32 -7.29
CA LEU A 92 -15.13 0.96 -7.72
C LEU A 92 -15.06 0.82 -9.25
N GLU A 93 -15.68 1.76 -9.96
CA GLU A 93 -15.64 1.82 -11.42
C GLU A 93 -14.21 2.04 -11.94
N ALA A 94 -13.46 2.98 -11.38
CA ALA A 94 -12.09 3.26 -11.79
C ALA A 94 -11.13 2.07 -11.56
N LEU A 95 -11.45 1.17 -10.63
CA LEU A 95 -10.70 -0.05 -10.34
C LEU A 95 -11.17 -1.27 -11.15
N ASP A 96 -12.17 -1.13 -12.03
CA ASP A 96 -12.90 -2.23 -12.67
C ASP A 96 -13.32 -3.32 -11.66
N TYR A 97 -13.67 -2.91 -10.43
CA TYR A 97 -14.04 -3.81 -9.34
C TYR A 97 -12.94 -4.82 -8.92
N TYR A 98 -11.68 -4.64 -9.32
CA TYR A 98 -10.55 -5.45 -8.86
C TYR A 98 -10.10 -5.05 -7.44
N LEU A 99 -10.86 -5.52 -6.44
CA LEU A 99 -10.67 -5.16 -5.04
C LEU A 99 -9.62 -6.01 -4.31
N VAL A 100 -9.31 -7.20 -4.80
CA VAL A 100 -8.30 -8.06 -4.15
C VAL A 100 -6.91 -7.47 -4.36
N VAL A 101 -6.22 -7.19 -3.25
CA VAL A 101 -4.84 -6.73 -3.25
C VAL A 101 -3.98 -7.73 -2.49
N PHE A 102 -2.94 -8.22 -3.15
CA PHE A 102 -1.93 -9.05 -2.53
C PHE A 102 -0.83 -8.16 -1.95
N HIS A 103 -0.43 -8.43 -0.71
CA HIS A 103 0.54 -7.61 0.01
C HIS A 103 1.79 -8.41 0.38
N PRO A 104 2.98 -7.78 0.41
CA PRO A 104 4.24 -8.42 0.80
C PRO A 104 4.22 -9.00 2.22
N TYR A 105 3.37 -8.50 3.12
CA TYR A 105 3.31 -8.92 4.53
C TYR A 105 3.07 -10.43 4.71
N SER A 106 2.26 -11.05 3.84
CA SER A 106 1.90 -12.47 3.95
C SER A 106 3.09 -13.39 3.69
N SER A 107 3.86 -13.09 2.63
CA SER A 107 5.05 -13.86 2.26
C SER A 107 6.24 -13.54 3.15
N LEU A 108 6.30 -12.34 3.73
CA LEU A 108 7.42 -11.86 4.53
C LEU A 108 7.78 -12.80 5.69
N ILE A 109 6.79 -13.27 6.45
CA ILE A 109 7.03 -14.10 7.65
C ILE A 109 7.68 -15.43 7.26
N GLN A 110 7.16 -16.08 6.22
CA GLN A 110 7.67 -17.36 5.72
C GLN A 110 9.09 -17.21 5.17
N LEU A 111 9.34 -16.16 4.38
CA LEU A 111 10.65 -15.88 3.80
C LEU A 111 11.71 -15.52 4.86
N LEU A 112 11.35 -14.75 5.88
CA LEU A 112 12.26 -14.45 6.99
C LEU A 112 12.59 -15.69 7.81
N GLN A 113 11.62 -16.58 8.01
CA GLN A 113 11.85 -17.83 8.73
C GLN A 113 12.79 -18.76 7.94
N ASP A 114 12.58 -18.87 6.63
CA ASP A 114 13.43 -19.63 5.73
C ASP A 114 14.86 -19.08 5.66
N ALA A 115 15.01 -17.75 5.62
CA ALA A 115 16.31 -17.08 5.67
C ALA A 115 17.00 -17.14 7.05
N GLY A 116 16.35 -17.68 8.09
CA GLY A 116 16.87 -17.67 9.46
C GLY A 116 16.97 -16.25 10.08
N MET A 117 16.20 -15.29 9.58
CA MET A 117 16.23 -13.85 9.92
C MET A 117 15.04 -13.40 10.79
N ASN A 118 14.54 -14.28 11.66
CA ASN A 118 13.38 -13.98 12.52
C ASN A 118 13.59 -12.74 13.41
N ASP A 119 14.84 -12.47 13.80
CA ASP A 119 15.26 -11.31 14.58
C ASP A 119 15.14 -9.98 13.80
N ALA A 120 15.04 -10.02 12.48
CA ALA A 120 14.89 -8.86 11.60
C ALA A 120 13.42 -8.54 11.25
N THR A 121 12.45 -9.27 11.81
CA THR A 121 11.02 -9.14 11.45
C THR A 121 10.50 -7.71 11.59
N HIS A 122 10.74 -7.06 12.73
CA HIS A 122 10.24 -5.70 12.96
C HIS A 122 10.88 -4.66 12.03
N LEU A 123 12.20 -4.77 11.80
CA LEU A 123 12.93 -3.91 10.87
C LEU A 123 12.36 -4.07 9.45
N THR A 124 12.26 -5.32 8.99
CA THR A 124 11.80 -5.63 7.63
C THR A 124 10.35 -5.22 7.42
N TRP A 125 9.48 -5.39 8.43
CA TRP A 125 8.10 -4.90 8.39
C TRP A 125 8.04 -3.38 8.22
N GLY A 126 8.92 -2.64 8.91
CA GLY A 126 9.08 -1.19 8.75
C GLY A 126 9.45 -0.81 7.31
N ILE A 127 10.45 -1.49 6.75
CA ILE A 127 10.88 -1.27 5.35
C ILE A 127 9.73 -1.56 4.38
N VAL A 128 8.97 -2.64 4.59
CA VAL A 128 7.78 -2.95 3.78
C VAL A 128 6.74 -1.83 3.86
N ASN A 129 6.49 -1.25 5.04
CA ASN A 129 5.57 -0.11 5.15
C ASN A 129 6.05 1.10 4.34
N ASP A 130 7.36 1.32 4.27
CA ASP A 130 7.94 2.41 3.49
C ASP A 130 7.80 2.20 1.98
N THR A 131 7.75 0.95 1.50
CA THR A 131 7.50 0.67 0.07
C THR A 131 6.19 1.24 -0.44
N TYR A 132 5.17 1.39 0.42
CA TYR A 132 3.89 2.02 0.05
C TYR A 132 3.97 3.54 -0.16
N LYS A 133 5.10 4.17 0.18
CA LYS A 133 5.42 5.55 -0.22
C LYS A 133 5.89 5.63 -1.67
N MET A 134 6.30 4.50 -2.27
CA MET A 134 6.75 4.36 -3.66
C MET A 134 5.69 3.64 -4.52
N ASP A 135 5.93 3.56 -5.83
CA ASP A 135 5.05 2.89 -6.81
C ASP A 135 5.28 1.37 -6.93
N LEU A 136 6.10 0.79 -6.05
CA LEU A 136 6.53 -0.61 -6.13
C LEU A 136 5.35 -1.59 -6.20
N ILE A 137 4.26 -1.33 -5.46
CA ILE A 137 3.06 -2.18 -5.45
C ILE A 137 2.31 -2.22 -6.80
N LEU A 138 2.60 -1.29 -7.70
CA LEU A 138 2.05 -1.27 -9.06
C LEU A 138 2.93 -1.99 -10.08
N ILE A 139 4.24 -2.06 -9.81
CA ILE A 139 5.26 -2.45 -10.80
C ILE A 139 5.77 -3.86 -10.54
N HIS A 140 5.84 -4.27 -9.27
CA HIS A 140 6.43 -5.54 -8.87
C HIS A 140 5.45 -6.43 -8.09
N PRO A 141 5.49 -7.76 -8.30
CA PRO A 141 4.78 -8.71 -7.46
C PRO A 141 5.15 -8.58 -5.96
N PRO A 142 4.19 -8.80 -5.04
CA PRO A 142 4.41 -8.63 -3.60
C PRO A 142 5.56 -9.47 -3.02
N HIS A 143 5.80 -10.68 -3.53
CA HIS A 143 6.88 -11.52 -3.05
C HIS A 143 8.26 -10.96 -3.41
N LEU A 144 8.43 -10.33 -4.58
CA LEU A 144 9.69 -9.67 -4.95
C LEU A 144 9.95 -8.44 -4.08
N ILE A 145 8.89 -7.67 -3.76
CA ILE A 145 8.99 -6.54 -2.83
C ILE A 145 9.44 -7.06 -1.46
N ALA A 146 8.86 -8.17 -0.98
CA ALA A 146 9.27 -8.77 0.29
C ALA A 146 10.74 -9.22 0.28
N LEU A 147 11.19 -9.90 -0.77
CA LEU A 147 12.60 -10.30 -0.94
C LEU A 147 13.54 -9.10 -0.94
N ALA A 148 13.21 -8.03 -1.66
CA ALA A 148 13.98 -6.80 -1.67
C ALA A 148 14.06 -6.17 -0.27
N CYS A 149 12.96 -6.17 0.49
CA CYS A 149 12.96 -5.67 1.87
C CYS A 149 13.84 -6.53 2.79
N ILE A 150 13.81 -7.86 2.65
CA ILE A 150 14.67 -8.77 3.41
C ILE A 150 16.14 -8.52 3.06
N TYR A 151 16.46 -8.33 1.78
CA TYR A 151 17.81 -8.02 1.34
C TYR A 151 18.32 -6.74 2.00
N ILE A 152 17.54 -5.66 1.95
CA ILE A 152 17.89 -4.40 2.61
C ILE A 152 18.08 -4.61 4.13
N ALA A 153 17.17 -5.33 4.78
CA ALA A 153 17.28 -5.63 6.22
C ALA A 153 18.54 -6.45 6.56
N SER A 154 18.97 -7.35 5.66
CA SER A 154 20.17 -8.17 5.84
C SER A 154 21.45 -7.34 5.78
N VAL A 155 21.52 -6.41 4.82
CA VAL A 155 22.63 -5.46 4.66
C VAL A 155 22.71 -4.54 5.87
N LEU A 156 21.57 -4.00 6.35
CA LEU A 156 21.52 -3.13 7.52
C LEU A 156 21.93 -3.83 8.84
N LYS A 157 21.94 -5.16 8.87
CA LYS A 157 22.38 -5.97 10.01
C LYS A 157 23.81 -6.51 9.85
N ASP A 158 24.55 -6.07 8.83
CA ASP A 158 25.90 -6.54 8.51
C ASP A 158 26.01 -8.07 8.43
N ARG A 159 24.98 -8.74 7.91
CA ARG A 159 24.97 -10.19 7.75
C ARG A 159 25.58 -10.59 6.40
N GLU A 160 26.90 -10.76 6.39
CA GLU A 160 27.68 -11.18 5.21
C GLU A 160 27.21 -12.51 4.58
N ASN A 161 26.62 -13.43 5.37
CA ASN A 161 26.18 -14.76 4.92
C ASN A 161 24.78 -14.79 4.28
N SER A 162 24.11 -13.64 4.07
CA SER A 162 22.75 -13.64 3.53
C SER A 162 22.71 -13.90 2.02
N THR A 163 23.83 -13.68 1.32
CA THR A 163 23.97 -13.85 -0.13
C THR A 163 23.75 -15.28 -0.60
N SER A 164 24.20 -16.30 0.14
CA SER A 164 24.00 -17.70 -0.26
C SER A 164 22.52 -18.09 -0.31
N TRP A 165 21.71 -17.64 0.66
CA TRP A 165 20.26 -17.87 0.64
C TRP A 165 19.59 -17.17 -0.55
N PHE A 166 20.02 -15.95 -0.89
CA PHE A 166 19.52 -15.25 -2.08
C PHE A 166 19.94 -15.91 -3.39
N GLU A 167 21.10 -16.58 -3.45
CA GLU A 167 21.56 -17.32 -4.63
C GLU A 167 20.80 -18.64 -4.82
N GLU A 168 20.36 -19.27 -3.74
CA GLU A 168 19.51 -20.47 -3.79
C GLU A 168 18.08 -20.16 -4.28
N LEU A 169 17.61 -18.94 -4.04
CA LEU A 169 16.35 -18.44 -4.57
C LEU A 169 16.47 -18.31 -6.10
N ARG A 170 15.70 -19.13 -6.83
CA ARG A 170 15.51 -19.01 -8.29
C ARG A 170 14.67 -17.78 -8.67
N ALA A 171 14.85 -16.66 -7.99
CA ALA A 171 14.24 -15.39 -8.32
C ALA A 171 15.16 -14.65 -9.29
N ASP A 172 14.62 -14.18 -10.41
CA ASP A 172 15.37 -13.33 -11.33
C ASP A 172 15.59 -11.96 -10.66
N MET A 173 16.76 -11.75 -10.08
CA MET A 173 17.14 -10.49 -9.40
C MET A 173 17.43 -9.37 -10.41
N ASN A 174 17.48 -9.66 -11.72
CA ASN A 174 17.78 -8.72 -12.80
C ASN A 174 16.54 -8.39 -13.66
N VAL A 175 15.41 -8.08 -13.01
CA VAL A 175 14.11 -7.79 -13.66
C VAL A 175 14.20 -6.65 -14.71
N ASN A 176 15.25 -5.81 -14.70
CA ASN A 176 15.39 -4.65 -15.59
C ASN A 176 16.27 -4.85 -16.84
N SER A 177 16.73 -6.06 -17.16
CA SER A 177 17.58 -6.29 -18.35
C SER A 177 16.84 -6.23 -19.71
N LYS A 178 15.52 -5.97 -19.74
CA LYS A 178 14.70 -6.01 -20.97
C LYS A 178 14.09 -4.68 -21.42
N ILE A 179 14.53 -3.55 -20.87
CA ILE A 179 14.12 -2.22 -21.35
C ILE A 179 15.28 -1.62 -22.15
N GLU A 180 15.64 -2.26 -23.26
CA GLU A 180 16.38 -1.57 -24.32
C GLU A 180 15.40 -0.63 -25.03
N PRO A 181 15.66 0.68 -25.11
CA PRO A 181 14.89 1.55 -25.97
C PRO A 181 15.14 1.12 -27.41
N LYS A 182 14.11 0.62 -28.10
CA LYS A 182 14.15 0.54 -29.56
C LYS A 182 14.35 1.95 -30.09
N GLU A 183 15.57 2.23 -30.54
CA GLU A 183 15.93 3.45 -31.26
C GLU A 183 14.94 3.65 -32.42
N ARG A 184 14.40 4.86 -32.51
CA ARG A 184 13.61 5.35 -33.64
C ARG A 184 14.52 6.12 -34.59
#